data_AF-A0AAD8EHD9-F1
#
_entry.id   AF-A0AAD8EHD9-F1
#
_cell.length_a   1.000
_cell.length_b   1.000
_cell.length_c   1.000
_cell.angle_alpha   90.00
_cell.angle_beta   90.00
_cell.angle_gamma   90.00
#
_symmetry.space_group_name_H-M   'P 1'
#
loop_
_entity.id
_entity.type
_entity.pdbx_description
1 polymer ?
#
loop_
_entity_poly.entity_id
_entity_poly.type
_entity_poly.pdbx_seq_one_letter_code
_entity_poly.pdbx_strand_id
1 'polypeptide(L)'
;MNQLNNYWLAIFLTYFILDLGLGDNCPNPGSPGILQVNSTIAAKLQKRHRGGMSNLYGVCGTTTIQYEVPVGFHIQTGPRGEKLNVTEYVTRTKTVPSCCSDYVLGKEDLCYPECKGECNNGMCVEPWTCACYQGFTLNKQGDCVLTCPCGCSNGECH
;
A
#
# COMPACT_ATOMS: atom_id res chain seq x y z
N MET A 1 -11.70 -40.45 63.06
CA MET A 1 -11.09 -41.48 62.17
C MET A 1 -12.04 -41.65 61.00
N ASN A 2 -11.78 -41.39 59.71
CA ASN A 2 -10.63 -40.98 58.89
C ASN A 2 -11.29 -40.10 57.78
N GLN A 3 -10.89 -38.87 57.46
CA GLN A 3 -9.67 -38.47 56.73
C GLN A 3 -9.30 -39.41 55.58
N LEU A 4 -10.09 -39.39 54.49
CA LEU A 4 -9.71 -39.69 53.10
C LEU A 4 -10.82 -39.08 52.21
N ASN A 5 -10.60 -38.23 51.21
CA ASN A 5 -9.42 -37.50 50.79
C ASN A 5 -9.95 -36.37 49.87
N ASN A 6 -10.01 -35.13 50.40
CA ASN A 6 -10.43 -33.92 49.66
C ASN A 6 -9.47 -33.56 48.51
N TYR A 7 -8.43 -34.36 48.30
CA TYR A 7 -7.44 -34.21 47.25
C TYR A 7 -8.01 -34.47 45.85
N TRP A 8 -8.98 -35.39 45.69
CA TRP A 8 -9.54 -35.70 44.37
C TRP A 8 -10.55 -34.64 43.88
N LEU A 9 -11.36 -34.05 44.77
CA LEU A 9 -12.28 -32.96 44.41
C LEU A 9 -11.55 -31.64 44.14
N ALA A 10 -10.44 -31.38 44.83
CA ALA A 10 -9.59 -30.23 44.57
C ALA A 10 -8.87 -30.33 43.22
N ILE A 11 -8.46 -31.55 42.82
CA ILE A 11 -7.85 -31.81 41.50
C ILE A 11 -8.85 -31.54 40.36
N PHE A 12 -10.11 -31.98 40.47
CA PHE A 12 -11.10 -31.70 39.42
C PHE A 12 -11.40 -30.20 39.26
N LEU A 13 -11.35 -29.42 40.34
CA LEU A 13 -11.55 -27.96 40.29
C LEU A 13 -10.31 -27.19 39.85
N THR A 14 -9.08 -27.70 40.06
CA THR A 14 -7.86 -27.06 39.51
C THR A 14 -7.62 -27.41 38.05
N TYR A 15 -8.03 -28.61 37.59
CA TYR A 15 -8.00 -28.96 36.16
C TYR A 15 -9.07 -28.21 35.33
N PHE A 16 -10.19 -27.79 35.94
CA PHE A 16 -11.19 -26.94 35.26
C PHE A 16 -10.84 -25.44 35.25
N ILE A 17 -9.80 -25.02 35.99
CA ILE A 17 -9.35 -23.62 36.06
C ILE A 17 -8.03 -23.41 35.28
N LEU A 18 -7.51 -24.43 34.59
CA LEU A 18 -6.47 -24.25 33.58
C LEU A 18 -7.03 -23.96 32.17
N ASP A 19 -8.34 -24.01 32.01
CA ASP A 19 -9.07 -23.45 30.85
C ASP A 19 -9.76 -22.13 31.21
N LEU A 20 -9.19 -21.34 32.13
CA LEU A 20 -9.43 -19.90 32.09
C LEU A 20 -8.75 -19.40 30.80
N GLY A 21 -9.49 -19.53 29.69
CA GLY A 21 -9.22 -18.90 28.40
C GLY A 21 -9.13 -17.39 28.57
N LEU A 22 -8.00 -16.94 29.11
CA LEU A 22 -7.49 -15.59 29.00
C LEU A 22 -6.39 -15.67 27.94
N GLY A 23 -6.67 -15.12 26.76
CA GLY A 23 -5.76 -15.08 25.61
C GLY A 23 -6.21 -16.09 24.57
N ASP A 24 -6.83 -15.73 23.46
CA ASP A 24 -6.65 -14.53 22.68
C ASP A 24 -7.95 -14.18 21.95
N ASN A 25 -8.66 -13.14 22.40
CA ASN A 25 -9.66 -12.49 21.54
C ASN A 25 -8.93 -11.68 20.48
N CYS A 26 -8.20 -12.37 19.60
CA CYS A 26 -7.55 -11.73 18.48
C CYS A 26 -8.63 -11.28 17.50
N PRO A 27 -8.74 -9.97 17.20
CA PRO A 27 -9.57 -9.54 16.10
C PRO A 27 -9.04 -10.22 14.83
N ASN A 28 -9.94 -10.84 14.06
CA ASN A 28 -9.57 -11.42 12.77
C ASN A 28 -8.79 -10.39 11.96
N PRO A 29 -7.63 -10.75 11.39
CA PRO A 29 -6.95 -9.86 10.44
C PRO A 29 -7.97 -9.54 9.34
N GLY A 30 -8.24 -8.25 9.16
CA GLY A 30 -9.23 -7.84 8.18
C GLY A 30 -8.82 -8.21 6.77
N SER A 31 -9.78 -8.18 5.86
CA SER A 31 -9.54 -8.53 4.45
C SER A 31 -8.43 -7.64 3.86
N PRO A 32 -7.43 -8.24 3.17
CA PRO A 32 -6.42 -7.48 2.45
C PRO A 32 -7.09 -6.53 1.43
N GLY A 33 -6.63 -5.28 1.38
CA GLY A 33 -7.07 -4.28 0.39
C GLY A 33 -7.99 -3.17 0.90
N ILE A 34 -8.42 -3.20 2.17
CA ILE A 34 -9.10 -2.06 2.80
C ILE A 34 -8.07 -1.19 3.51
N LEU A 35 -7.94 0.10 3.16
CA LEU A 35 -6.99 1.00 3.81
C LEU A 35 -7.43 1.31 5.24
N GLN A 36 -6.52 1.21 6.21
CA GLN A 36 -6.79 1.67 7.57
C GLN A 36 -6.80 3.20 7.60
N VAL A 37 -7.97 3.78 7.80
CA VAL A 37 -8.17 5.23 7.82
C VAL A 37 -8.55 5.67 9.22
N ASN A 38 -7.68 6.45 9.86
CA ASN A 38 -8.00 7.23 11.06
C ASN A 38 -8.34 8.69 10.69
N SER A 39 -8.73 9.51 11.66
CA SER A 39 -9.08 10.92 11.42
C SER A 39 -7.95 11.74 10.76
N THR A 40 -6.69 11.44 11.11
CA THR A 40 -5.50 12.08 10.51
C THR A 40 -5.30 11.65 9.05
N ILE A 41 -5.37 10.35 8.76
CA ILE A 41 -5.25 9.78 7.42
C ILE A 41 -6.40 10.25 6.54
N ALA A 42 -7.63 10.28 7.07
CA ALA A 42 -8.80 10.80 6.37
C ALA A 42 -8.58 12.25 5.93
N ALA A 43 -8.07 13.11 6.82
CA ALA A 43 -7.76 14.50 6.49
C ALA A 43 -6.66 14.62 5.42
N LYS A 44 -5.66 13.73 5.41
CA LYS A 44 -4.61 13.68 4.37
C LYS A 44 -5.19 13.24 3.02
N LEU A 45 -6.03 12.21 3.01
CA LEU A 45 -6.69 11.69 1.80
C LEU A 45 -7.69 12.69 1.20
N GLN A 46 -8.44 13.41 2.04
CA GLN A 46 -9.39 14.43 1.58
C GLN A 46 -8.71 15.60 0.85
N LYS A 47 -7.44 15.89 1.15
CA LYS A 47 -6.64 16.91 0.44
C LYS A 47 -6.17 16.44 -0.95
N ARG A 48 -6.20 15.13 -1.24
CA ARG A 48 -5.80 14.56 -2.53
C ARG A 48 -6.76 14.90 -3.68
N HIS A 49 -8.06 15.08 -3.38
CA HIS A 49 -9.12 15.17 -4.39
C HIS A 49 -9.81 16.54 -4.50
N ARG A 50 -9.32 17.58 -3.81
CA ARG A 50 -9.88 18.93 -3.90
C ARG A 50 -8.96 19.85 -4.71
N GLY A 51 -9.18 19.94 -6.02
CA GLY A 51 -8.47 20.91 -6.84
C GLY A 51 -9.17 21.27 -8.14
N GLY A 52 -9.84 22.42 -8.17
CA GLY A 52 -10.04 23.22 -9.39
C GLY A 52 -8.96 24.31 -9.39
N MET A 53 -7.95 24.15 -10.23
CA MET A 53 -6.90 25.12 -10.60
C MET A 53 -6.69 26.29 -9.60
N SER A 54 -6.03 25.99 -8.47
CA SER A 54 -5.30 26.90 -7.53
C SER A 54 -5.03 26.25 -6.16
N ASN A 55 -5.53 25.02 -5.90
CA ASN A 55 -5.24 24.25 -4.68
C ASN A 55 -4.97 22.75 -4.96
N LEU A 56 -4.21 22.39 -6.00
CA LEU A 56 -3.71 21.01 -6.14
C LEU A 56 -2.52 20.79 -5.20
N TYR A 57 -2.76 20.13 -4.08
CA TYR A 57 -1.69 19.66 -3.19
C TYR A 57 -0.70 18.80 -3.99
N GLY A 58 0.60 19.14 -3.97
CA GLY A 58 1.65 18.40 -4.69
C GLY A 58 1.96 18.86 -6.12
N VAL A 59 1.30 19.90 -6.65
CA VAL A 59 1.62 20.48 -7.98
C VAL A 59 2.27 21.85 -7.82
N CYS A 60 3.46 22.02 -8.38
CA CYS A 60 4.26 23.25 -8.30
C CYS A 60 4.42 23.97 -9.65
N GLY A 61 3.80 23.44 -10.71
CA GLY A 61 3.80 24.07 -12.02
C GLY A 61 3.24 23.15 -13.09
N THR A 62 3.64 23.39 -14.34
CA THR A 62 3.36 22.52 -15.48
C THR A 62 4.66 22.26 -16.24
N THR A 63 4.75 21.10 -16.88
CA THR A 63 5.87 20.75 -17.75
C THR A 63 5.34 20.16 -19.04
N THR A 64 6.09 20.29 -20.12
CA THR A 64 5.73 19.74 -21.42
C THR A 64 6.57 18.51 -21.70
N ILE A 65 5.91 17.36 -21.86
CA ILE A 65 6.56 16.10 -22.21
C ILE A 65 6.36 15.77 -23.68
N GLN A 66 7.33 15.08 -24.27
CA GLN A 66 7.26 14.56 -25.64
C GLN A 66 6.83 13.10 -25.62
N TYR A 67 5.98 12.71 -26.56
CA TYR A 67 5.53 11.33 -26.75
C TYR A 67 5.39 11.01 -28.23
N GLU A 68 5.63 9.74 -28.58
CA GLU A 68 5.57 9.27 -29.96
C GLU A 68 4.16 8.76 -30.30
N VAL A 69 3.67 9.17 -31.47
CA VAL A 69 2.35 8.77 -31.98
C VAL A 69 2.52 8.12 -33.35
N PRO A 70 2.00 6.90 -33.58
CA PRO A 70 2.03 6.28 -34.89
C PRO A 70 1.10 7.05 -35.84
N VAL A 71 1.61 7.46 -36.99
CA VAL A 71 0.84 8.21 -38.01
C VAL A 71 0.67 7.46 -39.31
N GLY A 72 1.46 6.42 -39.53
CA GLY A 72 1.45 5.69 -40.78
C GLY A 72 2.28 4.42 -40.70
N PHE A 73 2.21 3.66 -41.78
CA PHE A 73 3.05 2.49 -41.99
C PHE A 73 3.45 2.44 -43.47
N HIS A 74 4.69 2.01 -43.72
CA HIS A 74 5.20 1.79 -45.06
C HIS A 74 6.09 0.56 -45.11
N ILE A 75 6.16 -0.06 -46.29
CA ILE A 75 7.01 -1.23 -46.50
C ILE A 75 8.40 -0.77 -46.91
N GLN A 76 9.43 -1.17 -46.15
CA GLN A 76 10.83 -1.01 -46.54
C GLN A 76 11.43 -2.34 -46.95
N THR A 77 12.43 -2.33 -47.81
CA THR A 77 13.20 -3.54 -48.13
C THR A 77 14.43 -3.58 -47.25
N GLY A 78 14.57 -4.64 -46.46
CA GLY A 78 15.72 -4.86 -45.59
C GLY A 78 16.97 -5.26 -46.38
N PRO A 79 18.13 -5.30 -45.71
CA PRO A 79 19.42 -5.55 -46.35
C PRO A 79 19.55 -6.95 -46.98
N ARG A 80 18.64 -7.88 -46.69
CA ARG A 80 18.59 -9.24 -47.27
C ARG A 80 17.40 -9.44 -48.22
N GLY A 81 16.75 -8.36 -48.65
CA GLY A 81 15.60 -8.40 -49.57
C GLY A 81 14.26 -8.72 -48.90
N GLU A 82 14.20 -8.77 -47.58
CA GLU A 82 12.97 -8.94 -46.81
C GLU A 82 12.09 -7.68 -46.86
N LYS A 83 10.77 -7.84 -46.87
CA LYS A 83 9.82 -6.72 -46.77
C LYS A 83 9.51 -6.44 -45.29
N LEU A 84 9.92 -5.29 -44.78
CA LEU A 84 9.72 -4.83 -43.42
C LEU A 84 8.52 -3.89 -43.35
N ASN A 85 7.61 -4.12 -42.40
CA ASN A 85 6.53 -3.18 -42.12
C ASN A 85 7.02 -2.16 -41.08
N VAL A 86 7.33 -0.95 -41.54
CA VAL A 86 7.87 0.11 -40.70
C VAL A 86 6.74 1.05 -40.32
N THR A 87 6.55 1.25 -39.02
CA THR A 87 5.62 2.26 -38.51
C THR A 87 6.32 3.60 -38.42
N GLU A 88 5.71 4.62 -39.01
CA GLU A 88 6.16 6.00 -38.90
C GLU A 88 5.55 6.63 -37.65
N TYR A 89 6.42 7.19 -36.81
CA TYR A 89 6.04 7.88 -35.60
C TYR A 89 6.33 9.37 -35.74
N VAL A 90 5.46 10.21 -35.19
CA VAL A 90 5.73 11.64 -35.01
C VAL A 90 5.78 11.96 -33.53
N THR A 91 6.68 12.87 -33.17
CA THR A 91 6.75 13.40 -31.81
C THR A 91 5.65 14.43 -31.60
N ARG A 92 4.82 14.22 -30.58
CA ARG A 92 3.83 15.18 -30.10
C ARG A 92 4.23 15.65 -28.70
N THR A 93 3.70 16.81 -28.31
CA THR A 93 3.92 17.38 -26.98
C THR A 93 2.62 17.41 -26.19
N LYS A 94 2.68 17.10 -24.90
CA LYS A 94 1.55 17.23 -23.97
C LYS A 94 2.01 18.03 -22.75
N THR A 95 1.18 18.96 -22.31
CA THR A 95 1.38 19.67 -21.04
C THR A 95 0.78 18.84 -19.91
N VAL A 96 1.61 18.51 -18.92
CA VAL A 96 1.26 17.75 -17.72
C VAL A 96 1.64 18.56 -16.47
N PRO A 97 1.08 18.28 -15.29
CA PRO A 97 1.50 19.00 -14.09
C PRO A 97 2.95 18.67 -13.73
N SER A 98 3.67 19.68 -13.25
CA SER A 98 4.97 19.52 -12.61
C SER A 98 4.74 19.31 -11.12
N CYS A 99 5.15 18.16 -10.62
CA CYS A 99 5.02 17.84 -9.21
C CYS A 99 6.02 18.62 -8.36
N CYS A 100 5.62 18.93 -7.12
CA CYS A 100 6.50 19.52 -6.12
C CYS A 100 7.59 18.52 -5.67
N SER A 101 8.58 18.99 -4.91
CA SER A 101 9.56 18.11 -4.26
C SER A 101 8.85 17.01 -3.48
N ASP A 102 9.36 15.78 -3.59
CA ASP A 102 8.82 14.58 -2.93
C ASP A 102 7.43 14.16 -3.44
N TYR A 103 7.06 14.59 -4.64
CA TYR A 103 5.88 14.11 -5.37
C TYR A 103 6.27 13.63 -6.76
N VAL A 104 5.61 12.57 -7.22
CA VAL A 104 5.86 11.91 -8.50
C VAL A 104 4.61 11.93 -9.39
N LEU A 105 4.81 12.10 -10.69
CA LEU A 105 3.72 12.10 -11.68
C LEU A 105 3.28 10.66 -11.94
N GLY A 106 2.03 10.35 -11.59
CA GLY A 106 1.41 9.06 -11.90
C GLY A 106 0.75 9.01 -13.28
N LYS A 107 0.19 7.85 -13.61
CA LYS A 107 -0.42 7.57 -14.94
C LYS A 107 -1.65 8.42 -15.26
N GLU A 108 -2.32 8.94 -14.24
CA GLU A 108 -3.53 9.77 -14.37
C GLU A 108 -3.19 11.26 -14.54
N ASP A 109 -1.93 11.60 -14.83
CA ASP A 109 -1.39 12.97 -14.79
C ASP A 109 -1.63 13.64 -13.42
N LEU A 110 -1.60 12.86 -12.34
CA LEU A 110 -1.76 13.34 -10.96
C LEU A 110 -0.44 13.21 -10.21
N CYS A 111 -0.15 14.19 -9.35
CA CYS A 111 1.01 14.14 -8.47
C CYS A 111 0.67 13.35 -7.21
N TYR A 112 1.39 12.26 -6.99
CA TYR A 112 1.29 11.42 -5.80
C TYR A 112 2.50 11.65 -4.90
N PRO A 113 2.33 11.60 -3.58
CA PRO A 113 3.47 11.69 -2.68
C PRO A 113 4.44 10.54 -2.93
N GLU A 114 5.74 10.83 -2.88
CA GLU A 114 6.78 9.83 -2.92
C GLU A 114 6.76 9.00 -1.63
N CYS A 115 6.80 7.68 -1.79
CA CYS A 115 6.79 6.75 -0.69
C CYS A 115 8.19 6.57 -0.11
N LYS A 116 8.27 6.26 1.19
CA LYS A 116 9.48 5.65 1.75
C LYS A 116 9.51 4.19 1.28
N GLY A 117 10.38 3.89 0.32
CA GLY A 117 10.38 2.57 -0.33
C GLY A 117 9.10 2.32 -1.13
N GLU A 118 8.70 1.07 -1.29
CA GLU A 118 7.55 0.69 -2.12
C GLU A 118 6.19 0.82 -1.40
N CYS A 119 6.16 1.00 -0.07
CA CYS A 119 4.91 1.01 0.73
C CYS A 119 4.01 -0.20 0.39
N ASN A 120 4.63 -1.38 0.26
CA ASN A 120 3.93 -2.64 -0.03
C ASN A 120 2.87 -2.91 1.04
N ASN A 121 1.68 -3.38 0.63
CA ASN A 121 0.53 -3.56 1.51
C ASN A 121 0.03 -2.27 2.19
N GLY A 122 0.28 -1.12 1.58
CA GLY A 122 -0.24 0.16 2.00
C GLY A 122 -0.41 1.15 0.85
N MET A 123 -0.65 2.41 1.20
CA MET A 123 -0.75 3.53 0.29
C MET A 123 -0.05 4.75 0.87
N CYS A 124 0.68 5.49 0.04
CA CYS A 124 1.28 6.76 0.47
C CYS A 124 0.25 7.87 0.58
N VAL A 125 0.18 8.44 1.78
CA VAL A 125 -0.78 9.49 2.14
C VAL A 125 -0.11 10.85 2.20
N GLU A 126 1.20 10.88 2.38
CA GLU A 126 2.09 12.04 2.38
C GLU A 126 3.51 11.59 1.99
N PRO A 127 4.40 12.52 1.61
CA PRO A 127 5.80 12.19 1.36
C PRO A 127 6.38 11.38 2.50
N TRP A 128 7.02 10.27 2.15
CA TRP A 128 7.69 9.37 3.09
C TRP A 128 6.77 8.72 4.12
N THR A 129 5.43 8.84 3.97
CA THR A 129 4.43 8.39 4.93
C THR A 129 3.45 7.40 4.30
N CYS A 130 3.56 6.14 4.72
CA CYS A 130 2.72 5.03 4.28
C CYS A 130 1.55 4.83 5.25
N ALA A 131 0.34 4.58 4.73
CA ALA A 131 -0.81 4.10 5.49
C ALA A 131 -1.07 2.64 5.10
N CYS A 132 -1.19 1.76 6.08
CA CYS A 132 -1.29 0.32 5.83
C CYS A 132 -2.72 -0.13 5.53
N TYR A 133 -2.83 -1.19 4.72
CA TYR A 133 -4.09 -1.92 4.60
C TYR A 133 -4.42 -2.66 5.89
N GLN A 134 -5.69 -3.02 6.06
CA GLN A 134 -6.16 -3.76 7.21
C GLN A 134 -5.41 -5.10 7.32
N GLY A 135 -5.00 -5.44 8.54
CA GLY A 135 -4.14 -6.59 8.78
C GLY A 135 -2.64 -6.29 8.66
N PHE A 136 -2.23 -5.06 8.32
CA PHE A 136 -0.83 -4.62 8.27
C PHE A 136 -0.58 -3.42 9.19
N THR A 137 0.64 -3.29 9.70
CA THR A 137 1.09 -2.18 10.56
C THR A 137 2.48 -1.71 10.15
N LEU A 138 2.79 -0.44 10.44
CA LEU A 138 4.12 0.12 10.17
C LEU A 138 5.16 -0.48 11.11
N ASN A 139 6.23 -1.04 10.55
CA ASN A 139 7.43 -1.39 11.30
C ASN A 139 8.27 -0.11 11.61
N LYS A 140 9.41 -0.27 12.31
CA LYS A 140 10.31 0.85 12.63
C LYS A 140 10.95 1.49 11.39
N GLN A 141 10.99 0.75 10.28
CA GLN A 141 11.56 1.16 9.01
C GLN A 141 10.55 1.96 8.17
N GLY A 142 9.25 1.88 8.48
CA GLY A 142 8.17 2.55 7.76
C GLY A 142 7.44 1.68 6.74
N ASP A 143 7.65 0.36 6.76
CA ASP A 143 6.99 -0.60 5.87
C ASP A 143 5.76 -1.21 6.53
N CYS A 144 4.73 -1.50 5.72
CA CYS A 144 3.53 -2.18 6.18
C CYS A 144 3.76 -3.69 6.20
N VAL A 145 4.08 -4.19 7.39
CA VAL A 145 4.28 -5.61 7.68
C VAL A 145 3.00 -6.21 8.25
N LEU A 146 2.84 -7.53 8.12
CA LEU A 146 1.67 -8.21 8.66
C LEU A 146 1.52 -7.92 10.16
N THR A 147 0.31 -7.55 10.57
CA THR A 147 -0.03 -7.42 11.99
C THR A 147 -0.15 -8.83 12.55
N CYS A 148 0.58 -9.11 13.63
CA CYS A 148 0.42 -10.32 14.41
C CYS A 148 -0.39 -10.00 15.67
N PRO A 149 -1.74 -10.01 15.60
CA PRO A 149 -2.60 -9.55 16.70
C PRO A 149 -2.46 -10.37 18.00
N CYS A 150 -1.89 -11.58 17.94
CA CYS A 150 -1.70 -12.46 19.10
C CYS A 150 -0.25 -12.55 19.57
N GLY A 151 0.70 -11.91 18.84
CA GLY A 151 2.11 -12.25 18.94
C GLY A 151 2.37 -13.68 18.45
N CYS A 152 3.42 -13.86 17.68
CA CYS A 152 3.84 -15.21 17.33
C CYS A 152 4.61 -15.82 18.51
N SER A 153 3.95 -16.68 19.28
CA SER A 153 4.61 -17.59 20.22
C SER A 153 5.40 -18.63 19.41
N ASN A 154 6.61 -18.24 18.97
CA ASN A 154 7.60 -19.01 18.19
C ASN A 154 7.50 -18.95 16.65
N GLY A 155 7.01 -17.85 16.06
CA GLY A 155 7.04 -17.63 14.61
C GLY A 155 7.59 -16.25 14.25
N GLU A 156 8.29 -16.13 13.11
CA GLU A 156 8.64 -14.83 12.55
C GLU A 156 7.47 -14.32 11.70
N CYS A 157 7.00 -13.11 11.98
CA CYS A 157 6.05 -12.39 11.13
C CYS A 157 6.85 -11.68 10.03
N HIS A 158 6.80 -12.20 8.80
CA HIS A 158 7.34 -11.54 7.61
C HIS A 158 6.26 -10.74 6.88
#